data_AF-A0AAV0NVA2-F1
#
_entry.id   AF-A0AAV0NVA2-F1
#
_cell.length_a   1.000
_cell.length_b   1.000
_cell.length_c   1.000
_cell.angle_alpha   90.00
_cell.angle_beta   90.00
_cell.angle_gamma   90.00
#
_symmetry.space_group_name_H-M   'P 1'
#
loop_
_entity.id
_entity.type
_entity.pdbx_description
1 polymer ?
#
loop_
_entity_poly.entity_id
_entity_poly.type
_entity_poly.pdbx_seq_one_letter_code
_entity_poly.pdbx_strand_id
1 'polypeptide(L)'
;TVADSLKFSSAVAVALAVVFLVITAGIAAFKLINGSVSMPRLLPNVTSITSFWNLFTAVPVLVTAFICHFNVHTIENELEDPTKIRKVVQASLALCSFVYIMISFFGFLLFGDSTLDDVLANFNTDLGIPYSSVLNDVIRVSYALHLMLVFPVLFYPLRSNIDELLFPSARDLALDTRRFILLTIALICMIFLGADFVPSIWDAFQFTGATSAVCLGFIFPAAIALRDPHAIATKKEKILSIFMIFLAVLSCSVAIYSDAYALLRKKLSP
;
A
#
# COMPACT_ATOMS: atom_id res chain seq x y z
N THR A 1 13.95 6.79 22.73
CA THR A 1 13.94 7.89 21.73
C THR A 1 12.70 7.75 20.84
N VAL A 2 12.37 8.72 19.98
CA VAL A 2 11.21 8.60 19.04
C VAL A 2 11.32 7.33 18.18
N ALA A 3 12.55 6.92 17.82
CA ALA A 3 12.85 5.67 17.14
C ALA A 3 12.40 4.42 17.92
N ASP A 4 12.64 4.35 19.23
CA ASP A 4 12.19 3.22 20.07
C ASP A 4 10.66 3.10 20.12
N SER A 5 9.97 4.24 20.20
CA SER A 5 8.50 4.29 20.18
C SER A 5 7.94 3.86 18.83
N LEU A 6 8.58 4.25 17.72
CA LEU A 6 8.19 3.84 16.37
C LEU A 6 8.44 2.36 16.11
N LYS A 7 9.56 1.80 16.61
CA LYS A 7 9.85 0.36 16.52
C LYS A 7 8.79 -0.47 17.25
N PHE A 8 8.39 -0.05 18.45
CA PHE A 8 7.33 -0.71 19.20
C PHE A 8 5.98 -0.61 18.47
N SER A 9 5.62 0.59 18.00
CA SER A 9 4.40 0.81 17.21
C SER A 9 4.35 -0.09 15.97
N SER A 10 5.46 -0.19 15.23
CA SER A 10 5.57 -1.04 14.04
C SER A 10 5.44 -2.52 14.38
N ALA A 11 6.03 -2.99 15.48
CA ALA A 11 5.92 -4.40 15.89
C ALA A 11 4.48 -4.76 16.27
N VAL A 12 3.81 -3.88 17.02
CA VAL A 12 2.39 -4.06 17.38
C VAL A 12 1.51 -4.03 16.14
N ALA A 13 1.77 -3.11 15.19
CA ALA A 13 1.03 -3.05 13.93
C ALA A 13 1.14 -4.36 13.12
N VAL A 14 2.33 -4.96 13.03
CA VAL A 14 2.53 -6.26 12.37
C VAL A 14 1.79 -7.37 13.12
N ALA A 15 1.84 -7.39 14.45
CA ALA A 15 1.11 -8.37 15.25
C ALA A 15 -0.41 -8.30 15.01
N LEU A 16 -0.99 -7.09 14.94
CA LEU A 16 -2.42 -6.90 14.65
C LEU A 16 -2.79 -7.39 13.24
N ALA A 17 -1.92 -7.20 12.25
CA ALA A 17 -2.14 -7.75 10.90
C ALA A 17 -2.11 -9.29 10.90
N VAL A 18 -1.25 -9.91 11.70
CA VAL A 18 -1.24 -11.37 11.89
C VAL A 18 -2.50 -11.84 12.61
N VAL A 19 -2.99 -11.11 13.62
CA VAL A 19 -4.26 -11.42 14.29
C VAL A 19 -5.42 -11.37 13.28
N PHE A 20 -5.50 -10.33 12.46
CA PHE A 20 -6.48 -10.22 11.38
C PHE A 20 -6.43 -11.45 10.45
N LEU A 21 -5.22 -11.86 10.04
CA LEU A 21 -5.01 -13.03 9.20
C LEU A 21 -5.50 -14.31 9.89
N VAL A 22 -5.13 -14.55 11.15
CA VAL A 22 -5.49 -15.76 11.88
C VAL A 22 -7.01 -15.86 12.07
N ILE A 23 -7.68 -14.76 12.41
CA ILE A 23 -9.13 -14.75 12.56
C ILE A 23 -9.80 -15.03 11.21
N THR A 24 -9.38 -14.34 10.15
CA THR A 24 -9.95 -14.53 8.80
C THR A 24 -9.76 -15.97 8.31
N ALA A 25 -8.56 -16.54 8.50
CA ALA A 25 -8.25 -17.92 8.16
C ALA A 25 -9.09 -18.92 8.97
N GLY A 26 -9.28 -18.66 10.28
CA GLY A 26 -10.11 -19.48 11.16
C GLY A 26 -11.58 -19.49 10.73
N ILE A 27 -12.13 -18.31 10.39
CA ILE A 27 -13.49 -18.18 9.87
C ILE A 27 -13.63 -18.93 8.53
N ALA A 28 -12.70 -18.73 7.60
CA ALA A 28 -12.72 -19.39 6.29
C ALA A 28 -12.65 -20.92 6.45
N ALA A 29 -11.75 -21.43 7.29
CA ALA A 29 -11.61 -22.86 7.56
C ALA A 29 -12.89 -23.44 8.19
N PHE A 30 -13.47 -22.77 9.18
CA PHE A 30 -14.72 -23.20 9.83
C PHE A 30 -15.87 -23.31 8.82
N LYS A 31 -16.04 -22.30 7.96
CA LYS A 31 -17.08 -22.33 6.92
C LYS A 31 -16.85 -23.41 5.88
N LEU A 32 -15.59 -23.66 5.52
CA LEU A 32 -15.22 -24.71 4.56
C LEU A 32 -15.50 -26.11 5.14
N ILE A 33 -15.17 -26.34 6.41
CA ILE A 33 -15.42 -27.62 7.10
C ILE A 33 -16.92 -27.90 7.24
N ASN A 34 -17.71 -26.86 7.56
CA ASN A 34 -19.16 -27.00 7.69
C ASN A 34 -19.91 -27.06 6.34
N GLY A 35 -19.19 -26.98 5.21
CA GLY A 35 -19.78 -26.97 3.88
C GLY A 35 -20.67 -25.76 3.58
N SER A 36 -20.57 -24.69 4.39
CA SER A 36 -21.39 -23.48 4.24
C SER A 36 -20.91 -22.58 3.10
N VAL A 37 -19.68 -22.79 2.62
CA VAL A 37 -19.09 -22.08 1.49
C VAL A 37 -18.48 -23.10 0.54
N SER A 38 -18.90 -23.06 -0.72
CA SER A 38 -18.28 -23.82 -1.81
C SER A 38 -16.95 -23.19 -2.19
N MET A 39 -15.95 -24.02 -2.50
CA MET A 39 -14.63 -23.55 -2.93
C MET A 39 -14.79 -22.57 -4.11
N PRO A 40 -14.42 -21.29 -3.96
CA PRO A 40 -14.57 -20.31 -5.03
C PRO A 40 -13.60 -20.63 -6.17
N ARG A 41 -13.90 -20.11 -7.35
CA ARG A 41 -13.03 -20.31 -8.52
C ARG A 41 -11.76 -19.50 -8.31
N LEU A 42 -10.64 -20.19 -8.11
CA LEU A 42 -9.33 -19.55 -7.92
C LEU A 42 -8.80 -18.87 -9.19
N LEU A 43 -9.32 -19.24 -10.36
CA LEU A 43 -8.94 -18.65 -11.63
C LEU A 43 -10.04 -17.70 -12.14
N PRO A 44 -9.65 -16.52 -12.67
CA PRO A 44 -10.60 -15.55 -13.19
C PRO A 44 -11.32 -16.11 -14.43
N ASN A 45 -12.63 -15.84 -14.53
CA ASN A 45 -13.41 -16.19 -15.70
C ASN A 45 -13.22 -15.13 -16.80
N VAL A 46 -12.29 -15.37 -17.72
CA VAL A 46 -11.99 -14.45 -18.82
C VAL A 46 -13.00 -14.68 -19.96
N THR A 47 -14.20 -14.12 -19.80
CA THR A 47 -15.28 -14.23 -20.79
C THR A 47 -15.16 -13.24 -21.94
N SER A 48 -14.35 -12.18 -21.79
CA SER A 48 -14.18 -11.12 -22.79
C SER A 48 -12.80 -10.49 -22.74
N ILE A 49 -12.40 -9.82 -23.83
CA ILE A 49 -11.15 -9.05 -23.89
C ILE A 49 -11.13 -7.93 -22.83
N THR A 50 -12.29 -7.35 -22.51
CA THR A 50 -12.43 -6.33 -21.46
C THR A 50 -12.13 -6.91 -20.08
N SER A 51 -12.61 -8.13 -19.77
CA SER A 51 -12.30 -8.82 -18.52
C SER A 51 -10.79 -9.11 -18.39
N PHE A 52 -10.10 -9.34 -19.51
CA PHE A 52 -8.65 -9.50 -19.51
C PHE A 52 -7.92 -8.21 -19.15
N TRP A 53 -8.33 -7.06 -19.72
CA TRP A 53 -7.75 -5.75 -19.36
C TRP A 53 -8.00 -5.36 -17.91
N ASN A 54 -9.15 -5.75 -17.34
CA ASN A 54 -9.45 -5.50 -15.93
C ASN A 54 -8.44 -6.17 -14.97
N LEU A 55 -7.79 -7.26 -15.36
CA LEU A 55 -6.73 -7.89 -14.54
C LEU A 55 -5.53 -6.96 -14.37
N PHE A 56 -5.21 -6.13 -15.37
CA PHE A 56 -4.09 -5.19 -15.28
C PHE A 56 -4.35 -4.06 -14.28
N THR A 57 -5.60 -3.83 -13.89
CA THR A 57 -5.96 -2.82 -12.89
C THR A 57 -5.49 -3.20 -11.48
N ALA A 58 -5.12 -4.47 -11.24
CA ALA A 58 -4.48 -4.92 -10.01
C ALA A 58 -2.97 -4.61 -9.96
N VAL A 59 -2.31 -4.41 -11.12
CA VAL A 59 -0.86 -4.15 -11.18
C VAL A 59 -0.49 -2.87 -10.43
N PRO A 60 -1.16 -1.71 -10.66
CA PRO A 60 -0.90 -0.51 -9.88
C PRO A 60 -1.11 -0.71 -8.38
N VAL A 61 -2.15 -1.44 -7.97
CA VAL A 61 -2.42 -1.72 -6.55
C VAL A 61 -1.28 -2.53 -5.92
N LEU A 62 -0.76 -3.54 -6.63
CA LEU A 62 0.41 -4.31 -6.17
C LEU A 62 1.68 -3.44 -6.09
N VAL A 63 1.91 -2.56 -7.07
CA VAL A 63 3.05 -1.63 -7.05
C VAL A 63 2.94 -0.68 -5.84
N THR A 64 1.75 -0.18 -5.53
CA THR A 64 1.48 0.59 -4.30
C THR A 64 1.73 -0.24 -3.05
N ALA A 65 1.29 -1.50 -3.00
CA ALA A 65 1.44 -2.34 -1.82
C ALA A 65 2.90 -2.65 -1.46
N PHE A 66 3.79 -2.66 -2.45
CA PHE A 66 5.22 -2.95 -2.28
C PHE A 66 6.12 -1.70 -2.32
N ILE A 67 5.56 -0.49 -2.41
CA ILE A 67 6.37 0.73 -2.37
C ILE A 67 6.88 1.01 -0.95
N CYS A 68 8.18 0.81 -0.75
CA CYS A 68 8.85 1.13 0.51
C CYS A 68 10.11 2.00 0.33
N HIS A 69 10.41 2.39 -0.91
CA HIS A 69 11.66 3.05 -1.32
C HIS A 69 11.97 4.34 -0.53
N PHE A 70 10.94 5.12 -0.18
CA PHE A 70 11.09 6.36 0.58
C PHE A 70 11.55 6.14 2.03
N ASN A 71 11.37 4.94 2.59
CA ASN A 71 11.81 4.60 3.95
C ASN A 71 13.17 3.91 3.99
N VAL A 72 13.72 3.44 2.87
CA VAL A 72 14.94 2.61 2.84
C VAL A 72 16.13 3.32 3.49
N HIS A 73 16.37 4.59 3.17
CA HIS A 73 17.47 5.36 3.75
C HIS A 73 17.28 5.65 5.24
N THR A 74 16.04 5.85 5.68
CA THR A 74 15.76 6.04 7.12
C THR A 74 16.04 4.74 7.87
N ILE A 75 15.62 3.59 7.34
CA ILE A 75 15.89 2.28 7.94
C ILE A 75 17.39 1.98 7.96
N GLU A 76 18.12 2.32 6.90
CA GLU A 76 19.57 2.16 6.82
C GLU A 76 20.30 2.96 7.92
N ASN A 77 19.91 4.22 8.13
CA ASN A 77 20.50 5.08 9.16
C ASN A 77 20.20 4.63 10.60
N GLU A 78 19.09 3.92 10.82
CA GLU A 78 18.69 3.39 12.12
C GLU A 78 19.26 1.98 12.40
N LEU A 79 19.88 1.35 11.40
CA LEU A 79 20.41 0.00 11.53
C LEU A 79 21.78 0.03 12.22
N GLU A 80 21.96 -0.84 13.23
CA GLU A 80 23.24 -0.98 13.93
C GLU A 80 24.39 -1.37 12.98
N ASP A 81 24.08 -2.16 11.95
CA ASP A 81 25.01 -2.55 10.89
C ASP A 81 24.37 -2.30 9.51
N PRO A 82 24.65 -1.14 8.87
CA PRO A 82 24.10 -0.77 7.57
C PRO A 82 24.37 -1.80 6.46
N THR A 83 25.45 -2.60 6.58
CA THR A 83 25.78 -3.61 5.55
C THR A 83 24.72 -4.71 5.44
N LYS A 84 23.88 -4.87 6.47
CA LYS A 84 22.79 -5.86 6.50
C LYS A 84 21.49 -5.37 5.87
N ILE A 85 21.40 -4.11 5.42
CA ILE A 85 20.17 -3.51 4.90
C ILE A 85 19.50 -4.36 3.81
N ARG A 86 20.29 -4.94 2.89
CA ARG A 86 19.77 -5.81 1.83
C ARG A 86 19.05 -7.04 2.38
N LYS A 87 19.60 -7.71 3.39
CA LYS A 87 18.98 -8.89 4.00
C LYS A 87 17.71 -8.53 4.77
N VAL A 88 17.74 -7.39 5.48
CA VAL A 88 16.58 -6.86 6.21
C VAL A 88 15.44 -6.57 5.23
N VAL A 89 15.70 -5.82 4.15
CA VAL A 89 14.69 -5.50 3.14
C VAL A 89 14.14 -6.77 2.46
N GLN A 90 15.00 -7.73 2.11
CA GLN A 90 14.56 -9.00 1.51
C GLN A 90 13.67 -9.81 2.46
N ALA A 91 14.03 -9.92 3.73
CA ALA A 91 13.24 -10.62 4.74
C ALA A 91 11.89 -9.91 4.97
N SER A 92 11.89 -8.57 5.07
CA SER A 92 10.68 -7.78 5.20
C SER A 92 9.74 -7.94 4.00
N LEU A 93 10.27 -7.91 2.77
CA LEU A 93 9.47 -8.12 1.55
C LEU A 93 8.90 -9.54 1.44
N ALA A 94 9.67 -10.55 1.89
CA ALA A 94 9.20 -11.93 1.92
C ALA A 94 8.05 -12.11 2.93
N LEU A 95 8.19 -11.53 4.12
CA LEU A 95 7.14 -11.53 5.14
C LEU A 95 5.89 -10.78 4.65
N CYS A 96 6.06 -9.60 4.05
CA CYS A 96 4.94 -8.82 3.51
C CYS A 96 4.20 -9.58 2.41
N SER A 97 4.95 -10.16 1.47
CA SER A 97 4.39 -11.03 0.41
C SER A 97 3.58 -12.18 0.99
N PHE A 98 4.12 -12.87 1.99
CA PHE A 98 3.42 -13.97 2.66
C PHE A 98 2.10 -13.51 3.27
N VAL A 99 2.12 -12.43 4.05
CA VAL A 99 0.92 -11.88 4.70
C VAL A 99 -0.12 -11.45 3.66
N TYR A 100 0.28 -10.73 2.61
CA TYR A 100 -0.63 -10.30 1.54
C TYR A 100 -1.27 -11.49 0.82
N ILE A 101 -0.48 -12.50 0.45
CA ILE A 101 -1.00 -13.70 -0.24
C ILE A 101 -1.98 -14.44 0.67
N MET A 102 -1.64 -14.64 1.94
CA MET A 102 -2.50 -15.36 2.88
C MET A 102 -3.80 -14.61 3.16
N ILE A 103 -3.75 -13.29 3.40
CA ILE A 103 -4.95 -12.47 3.61
C ILE A 103 -5.84 -12.50 2.36
N SER A 104 -5.24 -12.32 1.18
CA SER A 104 -5.98 -12.34 -0.10
C SER A 104 -6.62 -13.71 -0.34
N PHE A 105 -5.89 -14.79 -0.08
CA PHE A 105 -6.38 -16.15 -0.25
C PHE A 105 -7.54 -16.46 0.70
N PHE A 106 -7.38 -16.25 2.01
CA PHE A 106 -8.46 -16.56 2.97
C PHE A 106 -9.64 -15.58 2.87
N GLY A 107 -9.39 -14.31 2.56
CA GLY A 107 -10.45 -13.33 2.29
C GLY A 107 -11.28 -13.75 1.07
N PHE A 108 -10.63 -14.13 -0.03
CA PHE A 108 -11.32 -14.61 -1.21
C PHE A 108 -12.02 -15.96 -0.99
N LEU A 109 -11.45 -16.87 -0.19
CA LEU A 109 -12.15 -18.09 0.23
C LEU A 109 -13.45 -17.79 1.01
N LEU A 110 -13.45 -16.72 1.80
CA LEU A 110 -14.58 -16.37 2.66
C LEU A 110 -15.73 -15.70 1.89
N PHE A 111 -15.40 -14.82 0.93
CA PHE A 111 -16.39 -13.98 0.24
C PHE A 111 -16.58 -14.31 -1.25
N GLY A 112 -15.63 -15.02 -1.86
CA GLY A 112 -15.66 -15.41 -3.28
C GLY A 112 -15.91 -14.21 -4.20
N ASP A 113 -16.84 -14.37 -5.14
CA ASP A 113 -17.23 -13.33 -6.10
C ASP A 113 -17.90 -12.10 -5.44
N SER A 114 -18.26 -12.16 -4.16
CA SER A 114 -18.83 -11.04 -3.39
C SER A 114 -17.79 -10.23 -2.62
N THR A 115 -16.50 -10.44 -2.88
CA THR A 115 -15.41 -9.65 -2.29
C THR A 115 -15.51 -8.19 -2.76
N LEU A 116 -15.54 -7.24 -1.82
CA LEU A 116 -15.59 -5.81 -2.10
C LEU A 116 -14.18 -5.22 -2.25
N ASP A 117 -14.08 -4.04 -2.87
CA ASP A 117 -12.85 -3.23 -2.98
C ASP A 117 -12.17 -3.04 -1.61
N ASP A 118 -12.98 -2.78 -0.58
CA ASP A 118 -12.59 -2.83 0.82
C ASP A 118 -13.12 -4.12 1.46
N VAL A 119 -12.24 -5.11 1.62
CA VAL A 119 -12.60 -6.39 2.24
C VAL A 119 -13.09 -6.23 3.69
N LEU A 120 -12.72 -5.14 4.37
CA LEU A 120 -13.22 -4.89 5.72
C LEU A 120 -14.72 -4.60 5.73
N ALA A 121 -15.24 -4.00 4.65
CA ALA A 121 -16.66 -3.75 4.49
C ALA A 121 -17.48 -5.05 4.39
N ASN A 122 -16.88 -6.16 3.92
CA ASN A 122 -17.52 -7.47 3.94
C ASN A 122 -17.77 -8.02 5.36
N PHE A 123 -17.03 -7.54 6.37
CA PHE A 123 -17.24 -7.90 7.77
C PHE A 123 -18.33 -7.05 8.46
N ASN A 124 -19.11 -6.26 7.71
CA ASN A 124 -20.27 -5.53 8.26
C ASN A 124 -21.55 -6.38 8.30
N THR A 125 -21.54 -7.57 7.70
CA THR A 125 -22.70 -8.46 7.60
C THR A 125 -22.53 -9.70 8.46
N ASP A 126 -23.65 -10.35 8.80
CA ASP A 126 -23.60 -11.65 9.46
C ASP A 126 -22.94 -12.68 8.55
N LEU A 127 -21.87 -13.31 9.05
CA LEU A 127 -21.13 -14.34 8.35
C LEU A 127 -21.82 -15.71 8.47
N GLY A 128 -22.89 -15.87 9.24
CA GLY A 128 -23.59 -17.15 9.40
C GLY A 128 -22.78 -18.17 10.21
N ILE A 129 -21.94 -17.67 11.12
CA ILE A 129 -21.14 -18.48 12.07
C ILE A 129 -21.47 -18.06 13.50
N PRO A 130 -21.31 -18.96 14.49
CA PRO A 130 -21.47 -18.57 15.89
C PRO A 130 -20.50 -17.43 16.23
N TYR A 131 -20.99 -16.45 16.99
CA TYR A 131 -20.25 -15.25 17.38
C TYR A 131 -19.80 -14.34 16.22
N SER A 132 -20.44 -14.41 15.05
CA SER A 132 -20.08 -13.58 13.89
C SER A 132 -19.95 -12.09 14.21
N SER A 133 -20.90 -11.51 14.96
CA SER A 133 -20.85 -10.08 15.31
C SER A 133 -19.60 -9.73 16.11
N VAL A 134 -19.24 -10.56 17.09
CA VAL A 134 -18.06 -10.32 17.94
C VAL A 134 -16.78 -10.45 17.13
N LEU A 135 -16.68 -11.47 16.28
CA LEU A 135 -15.51 -11.66 15.41
C LEU A 135 -15.35 -10.51 14.42
N ASN A 136 -16.45 -10.05 13.81
CA ASN A 136 -16.47 -8.89 12.93
C ASN A 136 -15.98 -7.62 13.65
N ASP A 137 -16.48 -7.36 14.86
CA ASP A 137 -16.06 -6.20 15.66
C ASP A 137 -14.58 -6.27 16.04
N VAL A 138 -14.09 -7.46 16.43
CA VAL A 138 -12.66 -7.67 16.73
C VAL A 138 -11.79 -7.40 15.51
N ILE A 139 -12.17 -7.91 14.34
CA ILE A 139 -11.45 -7.67 13.08
C ILE A 139 -11.38 -6.16 12.77
N ARG A 140 -12.51 -5.46 12.87
CA ARG A 140 -12.61 -4.02 12.57
C ARG A 140 -11.83 -3.17 13.55
N VAL A 141 -11.94 -3.43 14.85
CA VAL A 141 -11.18 -2.71 15.88
C VAL A 141 -9.69 -3.00 15.76
N SER A 142 -9.29 -4.25 15.50
CA SER A 142 -7.89 -4.62 15.27
C SER A 142 -7.30 -3.85 14.08
N TYR A 143 -8.03 -3.78 12.96
CA TYR A 143 -7.58 -3.04 11.78
C TYR A 143 -7.56 -1.52 12.01
N ALA A 144 -8.55 -0.96 12.70
CA ALA A 144 -8.57 0.46 13.06
C ALA A 144 -7.37 0.81 13.95
N LEU A 145 -7.05 -0.03 14.93
CA LEU A 145 -5.86 0.15 15.77
C LEU A 145 -4.57 0.00 14.97
N HIS A 146 -4.50 -0.95 14.04
CA HIS A 146 -3.38 -1.10 13.11
C HIS A 146 -3.14 0.20 12.32
N LEU A 147 -4.18 0.76 11.70
CA LEU A 147 -4.09 2.04 10.97
C LEU A 147 -3.66 3.19 11.87
N MET A 148 -4.19 3.27 13.09
CA MET A 148 -3.82 4.29 14.07
C MET A 148 -2.33 4.24 14.44
N LEU A 149 -1.74 3.04 14.49
CA LEU A 149 -0.31 2.85 14.78
C LEU A 149 0.60 3.09 13.57
N VAL A 150 0.13 2.77 12.37
CA VAL A 150 0.87 2.99 11.11
C VAL A 150 0.86 4.46 10.69
N PHE A 151 -0.24 5.19 10.95
CA PHE A 151 -0.39 6.57 10.52
C PHE A 151 0.78 7.49 10.96
N PRO A 152 1.21 7.52 12.24
CA PRO A 152 2.36 8.33 12.65
C PRO A 152 3.67 7.96 11.95
N VAL A 153 3.87 6.67 11.65
CA VAL A 153 5.08 6.15 10.98
C VAL A 153 5.17 6.70 9.55
N LEU A 154 4.05 6.83 8.85
CA LEU A 154 3.99 7.39 7.49
C LEU A 154 3.94 8.92 7.49
N PHE A 155 3.25 9.51 8.47
CA PHE A 155 3.10 10.96 8.57
C PHE A 155 4.40 11.66 8.95
N TYR A 156 5.27 11.01 9.72
CA TYR A 156 6.58 11.55 10.08
C TYR A 156 7.45 11.89 8.87
N PRO A 157 7.81 10.96 7.97
CA PRO A 157 8.62 11.28 6.79
C PRO A 157 7.88 12.24 5.85
N LEU A 158 6.56 12.11 5.68
CA LEU A 158 5.77 13.05 4.88
C LEU A 158 6.00 14.49 5.35
N ARG A 159 5.81 14.74 6.65
CA ARG A 159 5.97 16.08 7.22
C ARG A 159 7.40 16.59 7.09
N SER A 160 8.40 15.75 7.38
CA SER A 160 9.80 16.14 7.27
C SER A 160 10.17 16.52 5.83
N ASN A 161 9.73 15.75 4.84
CA ASN A 161 9.97 16.06 3.42
C ASN A 161 9.31 17.38 2.99
N ILE A 162 8.09 17.66 3.45
CA ILE A 162 7.40 18.92 3.13
C ILE A 162 8.07 20.11 3.84
N ASP A 163 8.51 19.94 5.09
CA ASP A 163 9.25 20.99 5.81
C ASP A 163 10.56 21.34 5.11
N GLU A 164 11.34 20.34 4.70
CA GLU A 164 12.59 20.53 3.98
C GLU A 164 12.36 21.16 2.59
N LEU A 165 11.26 20.80 1.92
CA LEU A 165 10.89 21.37 0.62
C LEU A 165 10.48 22.85 0.73
N LEU A 166 9.69 23.22 1.75
CA LEU A 166 9.16 24.58 1.91
C LEU A 166 10.13 25.52 2.63
N PHE A 167 10.95 24.99 3.55
CA PHE A 167 11.83 25.75 4.42
C PHE A 167 13.26 25.18 4.48
N PRO A 168 13.97 25.09 3.33
CA PRO A 168 15.26 24.41 3.24
C PRO A 168 16.37 25.06 4.08
N SER A 169 16.25 26.34 4.44
CA SER A 169 17.25 27.08 5.22
C SER A 169 16.83 27.37 6.67
N ALA A 170 15.70 26.83 7.11
CA ALA A 170 15.19 27.06 8.45
C ALA A 170 15.80 26.08 9.46
N ARG A 171 15.64 26.39 10.75
CA ARG A 171 16.10 25.53 11.84
C ARG A 171 15.33 24.21 11.87
N ASP A 172 15.89 23.19 12.52
CA ASP A 172 15.26 21.88 12.66
C ASP A 172 13.81 21.98 13.15
N LEU A 173 12.91 21.22 12.50
CA LEU A 173 11.48 21.22 12.80
C LEU A 173 11.17 20.85 14.25
N ALA A 174 12.03 20.05 14.87
CA ALA A 174 11.90 19.66 16.28
C ALA A 174 12.03 20.85 17.25
N LEU A 175 12.70 21.93 16.83
CA LEU A 175 12.94 23.12 17.65
C LEU A 175 11.87 24.21 17.44
N ASP A 176 11.09 24.15 16.35
CA ASP A 176 10.03 25.11 16.04
C ASP A 176 8.63 24.51 16.20
N THR A 177 8.09 24.61 17.41
CA THR A 177 6.76 24.08 17.75
C THR A 177 5.63 24.73 16.94
N ARG A 178 5.75 26.01 16.58
CA ARG A 178 4.69 26.72 15.83
C ARG A 178 4.61 26.18 14.42
N ARG A 179 5.76 26.09 13.75
CA ARG A 179 5.85 25.52 12.40
C ARG A 179 5.42 24.06 12.38
N PHE A 180 5.83 23.27 13.38
CA PHE A 180 5.42 21.89 13.55
C PHE A 180 3.89 21.74 13.60
N ILE A 181 3.22 22.55 14.43
CA ILE A 181 1.76 22.48 14.59
C ILE A 181 1.06 22.94 13.30
N LEU A 182 1.46 24.08 12.73
CA LEU A 182 0.86 24.61 11.51
C LEU A 182 0.97 23.63 10.34
N LEU A 183 2.16 23.05 10.14
CA LEU A 183 2.40 22.09 9.08
C LEU A 183 1.58 20.81 9.29
N THR A 184 1.48 20.34 10.54
CA THR A 184 0.68 19.16 10.88
C THR A 184 -0.81 19.41 10.61
N ILE A 185 -1.36 20.55 11.04
CA ILE A 185 -2.77 20.92 10.79
C ILE A 185 -3.02 21.02 9.28
N ALA A 186 -2.16 21.72 8.54
CA ALA A 186 -2.30 21.89 7.10
C ALA A 186 -2.31 20.54 6.36
N LEU A 187 -1.37 19.64 6.68
CA LEU A 187 -1.29 18.31 6.08
C LEU A 187 -2.51 17.44 6.44
N ILE A 188 -2.95 17.43 7.71
CA ILE A 188 -4.15 16.67 8.12
C ILE A 188 -5.40 17.20 7.42
N CYS A 189 -5.58 18.51 7.34
CA CYS A 189 -6.70 19.11 6.60
C CYS A 189 -6.66 18.73 5.12
N MET A 190 -5.48 18.76 4.48
CA MET A 190 -5.33 18.35 3.09
C MET A 190 -5.68 16.87 2.87
N ILE A 191 -5.21 15.98 3.75
CA ILE A 191 -5.53 14.54 3.70
C ILE A 191 -7.03 14.31 3.89
N PHE A 192 -7.64 14.98 4.87
CA PHE A 192 -9.07 14.85 5.16
C PHE A 192 -9.93 15.32 3.99
N LEU A 193 -9.61 16.47 3.40
CA LEU A 193 -10.30 16.96 2.20
C LEU A 193 -10.12 15.98 1.05
N GLY A 194 -8.92 15.46 0.83
CA GLY A 194 -8.65 14.46 -0.20
C GLY A 194 -9.49 13.18 -0.01
N ALA A 195 -9.63 12.70 1.23
CA ALA A 195 -10.41 11.52 1.55
C ALA A 195 -11.91 11.67 1.25
N ASP A 196 -12.47 12.88 1.41
CA ASP A 196 -13.89 13.17 1.09
C ASP A 196 -14.18 13.08 -0.41
N PHE A 197 -13.20 13.40 -1.26
CA PHE A 197 -13.36 13.36 -2.72
C PHE A 197 -13.17 11.99 -3.35
N VAL A 198 -12.57 11.02 -2.64
CA VAL A 198 -12.24 9.70 -3.20
C VAL A 198 -13.23 8.65 -2.67
N PRO A 199 -14.18 8.19 -3.51
CA PRO A 199 -15.26 7.31 -3.06
C PRO A 199 -14.84 5.85 -2.86
N SER A 200 -13.71 5.41 -3.45
CA SER A 200 -13.19 4.05 -3.31
C SER A 200 -11.70 4.06 -3.00
N ILE A 201 -11.30 3.29 -1.99
CA ILE A 201 -9.90 3.06 -1.61
C ILE A 201 -9.14 2.40 -2.76
N TRP A 202 -9.80 1.55 -3.53
CA TRP A 202 -9.22 0.88 -4.69
C TRP A 202 -8.77 1.89 -5.76
N ASP A 203 -9.61 2.87 -6.08
CA ASP A 203 -9.27 3.94 -7.04
C ASP A 203 -8.07 4.76 -6.55
N ALA A 204 -7.99 5.06 -5.24
CA ALA A 204 -6.84 5.73 -4.64
C ALA A 204 -5.54 4.94 -4.79
N PHE A 205 -5.56 3.63 -4.52
CA PHE A 205 -4.38 2.77 -4.67
C PHE A 205 -3.95 2.58 -6.12
N GLN A 206 -4.92 2.51 -7.05
CA GLN A 206 -4.63 2.48 -8.47
C GLN A 206 -3.90 3.73 -8.93
N PHE A 207 -4.46 4.89 -8.61
CA PHE A 207 -3.88 6.17 -8.99
C PHE A 207 -2.47 6.36 -8.39
N THR A 208 -2.33 6.09 -7.09
CA THR A 208 -1.04 6.20 -6.39
C THR A 208 0.00 5.26 -6.98
N GLY A 209 -0.40 4.05 -7.33
CA GLY A 209 0.45 3.01 -7.90
C GLY A 209 0.92 3.35 -9.30
N ALA A 210 -0.02 3.80 -10.13
CA ALA A 210 0.24 4.18 -11.50
C ALA A 210 1.09 5.44 -11.62
N THR A 211 1.13 6.30 -10.60
CA THR A 211 1.85 7.59 -10.64
C THR A 211 3.06 7.60 -9.70
N SER A 212 2.81 7.85 -8.42
CA SER A 212 3.84 8.11 -7.41
C SER A 212 4.75 6.91 -7.19
N ALA A 213 4.19 5.71 -7.09
CA ALA A 213 4.97 4.50 -6.86
C ALA A 213 5.83 4.14 -8.08
N VAL A 214 5.31 4.29 -9.31
CA VAL A 214 6.10 4.10 -10.53
C VAL A 214 7.23 5.13 -10.64
N CYS A 215 6.97 6.39 -10.32
CA CYS A 215 7.99 7.44 -10.29
C CYS A 215 9.12 7.11 -9.30
N LEU A 216 8.78 6.77 -8.06
CA LEU A 216 9.75 6.47 -7.00
C LEU A 216 10.50 5.16 -7.23
N GLY A 217 9.81 4.10 -7.68
CA GLY A 217 10.38 2.77 -7.81
C GLY A 217 11.16 2.54 -9.10
N PHE A 218 10.80 3.23 -10.19
CA PHE A 218 11.37 2.95 -11.52
C PHE A 218 11.98 4.18 -12.18
N ILE A 219 11.27 5.32 -12.23
CA ILE A 219 11.71 6.49 -13.01
C ILE A 219 12.90 7.19 -12.35
N PHE A 220 12.78 7.58 -11.07
CA PHE A 220 13.86 8.33 -10.41
C PHE A 220 15.15 7.53 -10.23
N PRO A 221 15.12 6.25 -9.79
CA PRO A 221 16.35 5.45 -9.72
C PRO A 221 17.03 5.33 -11.09
N ALA A 222 16.26 5.10 -12.16
CA ALA A 222 16.79 5.04 -13.52
C ALA A 222 17.35 6.38 -14.00
N ALA A 223 16.69 7.50 -13.69
CA ALA A 223 17.17 8.83 -14.03
C ALA A 223 18.47 9.18 -13.31
N ILE A 224 18.61 8.81 -12.04
CA ILE A 224 19.84 8.97 -11.25
C ILE A 224 20.97 8.14 -11.87
N ALA A 225 20.71 6.86 -12.22
CA ALA A 225 21.69 5.99 -12.87
C ALA A 225 22.13 6.51 -14.26
N LEU A 226 21.28 7.24 -14.97
CA LEU A 226 21.61 7.85 -16.26
C LEU A 226 22.41 9.15 -16.13
N ARG A 227 22.07 9.98 -15.14
CA ARG A 227 22.76 11.25 -14.88
C ARG A 227 24.13 11.07 -14.24
N ASP A 228 24.45 9.84 -13.81
CA ASP A 228 25.68 9.40 -13.15
C ASP A 228 26.92 10.28 -13.45
N PRO A 229 27.21 11.26 -12.56
CA PRO A 229 28.32 12.19 -12.73
C PRO A 229 29.69 11.50 -12.57
N HIS A 230 29.73 10.34 -11.92
CA HIS A 230 30.96 9.64 -11.56
C HIS A 230 31.27 8.46 -12.51
N ALA A 231 30.45 8.25 -13.55
CA ALA A 231 30.60 7.19 -14.55
C ALA A 231 30.74 5.76 -13.97
N ILE A 232 30.11 5.51 -12.82
CA ILE A 232 30.03 4.22 -12.14
C ILE A 232 29.13 3.25 -12.92
N ALA A 233 28.09 3.75 -13.59
CA ALA A 233 27.09 2.95 -14.29
C ALA A 233 27.61 2.39 -15.62
N THR A 234 27.49 1.07 -15.76
CA THR A 234 27.87 0.32 -16.97
C THR A 234 26.93 0.63 -18.14
N LYS A 235 27.40 0.38 -19.38
CA LYS A 235 26.56 0.54 -20.59
C LYS A 235 25.27 -0.28 -20.53
N LYS A 236 25.31 -1.46 -19.90
CA LYS A 236 24.13 -2.32 -19.71
C LYS A 236 23.11 -1.71 -18.76
N GLU A 237 23.57 -1.13 -17.65
CA GLU A 237 22.71 -0.46 -16.66
C GLU A 237 22.07 0.81 -17.24
N LYS A 238 22.79 1.54 -18.10
CA LYS A 238 22.23 2.69 -18.83
C LYS A 238 21.13 2.27 -19.80
N ILE A 239 21.35 1.21 -20.58
CA ILE A 239 20.31 0.66 -21.48
C ILE A 239 19.10 0.18 -20.66
N LEU A 240 19.34 -0.53 -19.56
CA LEU A 240 18.28 -0.99 -18.65
C LEU A 240 17.49 0.20 -18.07
N SER A 241 18.16 1.28 -17.68
CA SER A 241 17.52 2.48 -17.12
C SER A 241 16.63 3.18 -18.15
N ILE A 242 17.08 3.33 -19.40
CA ILE A 242 16.26 3.88 -20.49
C ILE A 242 15.03 3.01 -20.72
N PHE A 243 15.21 1.69 -20.75
CA PHE A 243 14.12 0.75 -20.91
C PHE A 243 13.11 0.83 -19.75
N MET A 244 13.58 0.92 -18.51
CA MET A 244 12.74 1.09 -17.31
C MET A 244 11.91 2.37 -17.37
N ILE A 245 12.51 3.51 -17.76
CA ILE A 245 11.78 4.79 -17.91
C ILE A 245 10.72 4.66 -19.00
N PHE A 246 11.07 4.10 -20.16
CA PHE A 246 10.12 3.92 -21.24
C PHE A 246 8.92 3.05 -20.81
N LEU A 247 9.19 1.91 -20.18
CA LEU A 247 8.14 1.00 -19.70
C LEU A 247 7.28 1.65 -18.62
N ALA A 248 7.90 2.39 -17.69
CA ALA A 248 7.21 3.13 -16.65
C ALA A 248 6.26 4.16 -17.24
N VAL A 249 6.73 5.03 -18.15
CA VAL A 249 5.91 6.06 -18.80
C VAL A 249 4.77 5.44 -19.62
N LEU A 250 5.04 4.35 -20.34
CA LEU A 250 4.01 3.61 -21.07
C LEU A 250 2.93 3.08 -20.11
N SER A 251 3.35 2.44 -19.01
CA SER A 251 2.42 1.89 -18.01
C SER A 251 1.61 2.98 -17.32
N CYS A 252 2.22 4.13 -16.96
CA CYS A 252 1.50 5.27 -16.38
C CYS A 252 0.44 5.78 -17.36
N SER A 253 0.80 5.91 -18.65
CA SER A 253 -0.10 6.42 -19.68
C SER A 253 -1.30 5.50 -19.90
N VAL A 254 -1.07 4.18 -19.95
CA VAL A 254 -2.12 3.17 -20.08
C VAL A 254 -3.03 3.16 -18.85
N ALA A 255 -2.46 3.20 -17.64
CA ALA A 255 -3.23 3.21 -16.40
C ALA A 255 -4.11 4.47 -16.28
N ILE A 256 -3.54 5.66 -16.49
CA ILE A 256 -4.30 6.92 -16.44
C ILE A 256 -5.41 6.94 -17.49
N TYR A 257 -5.13 6.46 -18.71
CA TYR A 257 -6.15 6.37 -19.74
C TYR A 257 -7.28 5.40 -19.37
N SER A 258 -6.94 4.23 -18.83
CA SER A 258 -7.90 3.22 -18.37
C SER A 258 -8.79 3.77 -17.24
N ASP A 259 -8.18 4.41 -16.24
CA ASP A 259 -8.88 4.93 -15.07
C ASP A 259 -9.77 6.11 -15.46
N ALA A 260 -9.28 7.03 -16.30
CA ALA A 260 -10.07 8.15 -16.83
C ALA A 260 -11.27 7.66 -17.66
N TYR A 261 -11.07 6.62 -18.48
CA TYR A 261 -12.14 6.02 -19.27
C TYR A 261 -13.18 5.33 -18.38
N ALA A 262 -12.75 4.60 -17.34
CA ALA A 262 -13.65 3.95 -16.39
C ALA A 262 -14.50 4.96 -15.59
N LEU A 263 -13.88 6.07 -15.14
CA LEU A 263 -14.55 7.18 -14.45
C LEU A 263 -15.58 7.87 -15.33
N LEU A 264 -15.23 8.17 -16.59
CA LEU A 264 -16.15 8.78 -17.55
C LEU A 264 -17.36 7.86 -17.82
N ARG A 265 -17.14 6.55 -17.92
CA ARG A 265 -18.21 5.59 -18.17
C ARG A 265 -19.14 5.40 -16.97
N LYS A 266 -18.60 5.37 -15.74
CA LYS A 266 -19.42 5.36 -14.50
C LYS A 266 -20.33 6.58 -14.39
N LYS A 267 -19.89 7.74 -14.90
CA LYS A 267 -20.71 8.97 -14.94
C LYS A 267 -21.81 8.97 -16.01
N LEU A 268 -21.68 8.12 -17.04
CA LEU A 268 -22.62 8.01 -18.14
C LEU A 268 -23.62 6.85 -18.01
N SER A 269 -23.42 5.93 -17.07
CA SER A 269 -24.42 4.91 -16.73
C SER A 269 -25.51 5.51 -15.85
N PRO A 270 -26.79 5.49 -16.25
CA PRO A 270 -27.92 5.98 -15.45
C PRO A 270 -28.16 5.14 -14.18
#